data_AF-A0A1Y1M7B7-F1
#
_entry.id   AF-A0A1Y1M7B7-F1
#
_cell.length_a   1.000
_cell.length_b   1.000
_cell.length_c   1.000
_cell.angle_alpha   90.00
_cell.angle_beta   90.00
_cell.angle_gamma   90.00
#
_symmetry.space_group_name_H-M   'P 1'
#
loop_
_entity.id
_entity.type
_entity.pdbx_description
1 polymer ?
#
loop_
_entity_poly.entity_id
_entity_poly.type
_entity_poly.pdbx_seq_one_letter_code
_entity_poly.pdbx_strand_id
1 'polypeptide(L)'
;MKLVSLQVEQGATAVRTAGGEDNEVRGQLDLPSVVEVLTQHIAHSSVQTKVAVLRWIHHLYIKLPNKMFSYIDILFPALLRTLADPADEVVQQCLVVIAEVISAPAGEVSQDLSKTRKSLQGYIFL
;
A
#
# COMPACT_ATOMS: atom_id res chain seq x y z
N MET A 1 -4.38 -43.54 -62.34
CA MET A 1 -3.60 -43.38 -61.10
C MET A 1 -2.22 -42.85 -61.46
N LYS A 2 -1.94 -41.59 -61.10
CA LYS A 2 -0.64 -40.92 -61.20
C LYS A 2 -0.47 -40.08 -59.93
N LEU A 3 0.69 -40.22 -59.29
CA LEU A 3 1.13 -39.43 -58.14
C LEU A 3 1.33 -37.97 -58.55
N VAL A 4 0.87 -37.04 -57.72
CA VAL A 4 1.43 -35.70 -57.58
C VAL A 4 1.76 -35.51 -56.12
N SER A 5 3.07 -35.49 -55.84
CA SER A 5 3.65 -35.03 -54.60
C SER A 5 3.72 -33.51 -54.66
N LEU A 6 3.11 -32.82 -53.70
CA LEU A 6 3.46 -31.44 -53.40
C LEU A 6 3.69 -31.31 -51.89
N GLN A 7 4.96 -31.07 -51.61
CA GLN A 7 5.59 -30.80 -50.34
C GLN A 7 4.87 -29.61 -49.65
N VAL A 8 4.35 -29.82 -48.44
CA VAL A 8 4.13 -28.72 -47.50
C VAL A 8 5.38 -28.64 -46.63
N GLU A 9 6.04 -27.49 -46.70
CA GLU A 9 7.28 -27.16 -46.02
C GLU A 9 7.16 -27.31 -44.50
N GLN A 10 8.06 -28.12 -43.92
CA GLN A 10 8.39 -28.07 -42.50
C GLN A 10 9.42 -26.96 -42.29
N GLY A 11 9.04 -25.92 -41.55
CA GLY A 11 9.96 -24.98 -40.93
C GLY A 11 9.90 -25.11 -39.41
N ALA A 12 10.78 -25.94 -38.84
CA ALA A 12 11.00 -26.04 -37.41
C ALA A 12 12.26 -25.27 -37.01
N THR A 13 12.27 -24.79 -35.75
CA THR A 13 13.34 -24.10 -35.00
C THR A 13 13.32 -22.56 -35.16
N ALA A 14 13.43 -21.71 -34.13
CA ALA A 14 13.92 -21.89 -32.78
C ALA A 14 13.28 -20.87 -31.81
N VAL A 15 13.18 -21.30 -30.55
CA VAL A 15 12.91 -20.50 -29.35
C VAL A 15 13.61 -19.14 -29.39
N ARG A 16 12.83 -18.06 -29.22
CA ARG A 16 13.31 -16.83 -28.61
C ARG A 16 12.31 -16.39 -27.56
N THR A 17 12.73 -16.59 -26.33
CA THR A 17 12.20 -15.97 -25.11
C THR A 17 12.04 -14.47 -25.29
N ALA A 18 10.81 -14.01 -25.20
CA ALA A 18 10.41 -12.70 -24.73
C ALA A 18 9.05 -12.96 -24.06
N GLY A 19 8.97 -13.24 -22.76
CA GLY A 19 9.63 -12.46 -21.73
C GLY A 19 9.26 -10.98 -21.83
N GLY A 20 8.09 -10.68 -22.42
CA GLY A 20 7.45 -9.38 -22.30
C GLY A 20 6.86 -9.33 -20.90
N GLU A 21 7.62 -8.70 -20.00
CA GLU A 21 7.16 -8.22 -18.73
C GLU A 21 5.85 -7.47 -18.97
N ASP A 22 4.71 -8.13 -18.69
CA ASP A 22 3.48 -7.43 -18.34
C ASP A 22 3.80 -6.73 -17.01
N ASN A 23 4.50 -5.62 -17.20
CA ASN A 23 5.24 -4.85 -16.25
C ASN A 23 4.35 -4.64 -15.03
N GLU A 24 4.87 -5.08 -13.89
CA GLU A 24 4.34 -4.98 -12.54
C GLU A 24 4.16 -3.51 -12.08
N VAL A 25 3.66 -2.63 -12.95
CA VAL A 25 3.00 -1.39 -12.56
C VAL A 25 1.61 -1.75 -11.99
N ARG A 26 1.54 -2.72 -11.08
CA ARG A 26 0.50 -2.72 -10.04
C ARG A 26 0.88 -1.57 -9.13
N GLY A 27 0.51 -0.36 -9.57
CA GLY A 27 0.92 0.94 -9.06
C GLY A 27 1.12 0.94 -7.56
N GLN A 28 2.39 0.85 -7.15
CA GLN A 28 2.76 0.98 -5.75
C GLN A 28 2.44 2.41 -5.33
N LEU A 29 1.48 2.58 -4.44
CA LEU A 29 1.11 3.89 -3.92
C LEU A 29 2.35 4.52 -3.26
N ASP A 30 2.76 5.68 -3.78
CA ASP A 30 3.77 6.53 -3.16
C ASP A 30 3.19 7.20 -1.92
N LEU A 31 3.11 6.40 -0.85
CA LEU A 31 2.49 6.79 0.40
C LEU A 31 3.17 8.01 1.07
N PRO A 32 4.52 8.16 1.07
CA PRO A 32 5.16 9.36 1.59
C PRO A 32 4.60 10.65 0.98
N SER A 33 4.58 10.74 -0.35
CA SER A 33 4.09 11.93 -1.07
C SER A 33 2.61 12.19 -0.80
N VAL A 34 1.80 11.13 -0.71
CA VAL A 34 0.37 11.25 -0.35
C VAL A 34 0.20 11.80 1.06
N VAL A 35 0.92 11.25 2.04
CA VAL A 35 0.84 11.70 3.44
C VAL A 35 1.31 13.14 3.57
N GLU A 36 2.35 13.55 2.85
CA GLU A 36 2.81 14.94 2.81
C GLU A 36 1.70 15.89 2.35
N VAL A 37 1.08 15.61 1.19
CA VAL A 37 -0.01 16.44 0.65
C VAL A 37 -1.19 16.48 1.62
N LEU A 38 -1.60 15.34 2.18
CA LEU A 38 -2.71 15.29 3.14
C LEU A 38 -2.41 16.09 4.41
N THR A 39 -1.17 16.02 4.92
CA THR A 39 -0.75 16.77 6.11
C THR A 39 -0.76 18.27 5.86
N GLN A 40 -0.35 18.72 4.67
CA GLN A 40 -0.40 20.14 4.28
C GLN A 40 -1.84 20.68 4.23
N HIS A 41 -2.80 19.86 3.78
CA HIS A 41 -4.19 20.28 3.56
C HIS A 41 -5.12 20.03 4.77
N ILE A 42 -4.63 19.43 5.86
CA ILE A 42 -5.44 19.15 7.05
C ILE A 42 -5.92 20.42 7.78
N ALA A 43 -5.18 21.53 7.63
CA ALA A 43 -5.50 22.84 8.19
C ALA A 43 -5.98 23.84 7.10
N HIS A 44 -6.48 23.34 5.97
CA HIS A 44 -6.95 24.16 4.88
C HIS A 44 -8.17 25.03 5.29
N SER A 45 -8.34 26.19 4.67
CA SER A 45 -9.43 27.13 5.02
C SER A 45 -10.82 26.58 4.71
N SER A 46 -10.95 25.81 3.63
CA SER A 46 -12.21 25.13 3.27
C SER A 46 -12.45 23.92 4.18
N VAL A 47 -13.61 23.92 4.83
CA VAL A 47 -14.16 22.80 5.61
C VAL A 47 -14.25 21.53 4.77
N GLN A 48 -14.71 21.64 3.53
CA GLN A 48 -14.89 20.50 2.62
C GLN A 48 -13.55 19.84 2.28
N THR A 49 -12.50 20.64 2.06
CA THR A 49 -11.14 20.13 1.85
C THR A 49 -10.64 19.39 3.08
N LYS A 50 -10.78 19.98 4.28
CA LYS A 50 -10.38 19.32 5.54
C LYS A 50 -11.09 17.99 5.76
N VAL A 51 -12.41 17.95 5.57
CA VAL A 51 -13.20 16.72 5.69
C VAL A 51 -12.76 15.67 4.65
N ALA A 52 -12.52 16.08 3.40
CA ALA A 52 -12.02 15.17 2.38
C ALA A 52 -10.64 14.58 2.77
N VAL A 53 -9.72 15.42 3.22
CA VAL A 53 -8.39 15.01 3.71
C VAL A 53 -8.52 13.99 4.84
N LEU A 54 -9.35 14.27 5.85
CA LEU A 54 -9.58 13.36 6.96
C LEU A 54 -10.17 12.01 6.49
N ARG A 55 -11.10 12.03 5.53
CA ARG A 55 -11.64 10.79 4.92
C ARG A 55 -10.57 9.99 4.19
N TRP A 56 -9.66 10.65 3.47
CA TRP A 56 -8.52 9.98 2.84
C TRP A 56 -7.59 9.35 3.88
N ILE A 57 -7.23 10.08 4.95
CA ILE A 57 -6.41 9.55 6.05
C ILE A 57 -7.08 8.31 6.67
N HIS A 58 -8.38 8.39 6.97
CA HIS A 58 -9.15 7.26 7.48
C HIS A 58 -9.09 6.03 6.56
N HIS A 59 -9.32 6.22 5.25
CA HIS A 59 -9.22 5.13 4.29
C HIS A 59 -7.81 4.52 4.23
N LEU A 60 -6.77 5.33 4.36
CA LEU A 60 -5.40 4.82 4.38
C LEU A 60 -5.12 3.96 5.62
N TYR A 61 -5.63 4.33 6.80
CA TYR A 61 -5.51 3.50 8.00
C TYR A 61 -6.24 2.15 7.86
N ILE A 62 -7.43 2.13 7.25
CA ILE A 62 -8.17 0.88 6.97
C ILE A 62 -7.42 0.00 5.96
N LYS A 63 -6.88 0.61 4.90
CA LYS A 63 -6.32 -0.16 3.76
C LYS A 63 -4.85 -0.52 3.93
N LEU A 64 -4.09 0.28 4.66
CA LEU A 64 -2.64 0.18 4.80
C LEU A 64 -2.19 0.40 6.26
N PRO A 65 -2.77 -0.30 7.26
CA PRO A 65 -2.52 -0.02 8.68
C PRO A 65 -1.03 -0.08 9.04
N ASN A 66 -0.33 -1.12 8.57
CA ASN A 66 1.10 -1.31 8.84
C ASN A 66 1.98 -0.18 8.27
N LYS A 67 1.65 0.34 7.08
CA LYS A 67 2.42 1.42 6.46
C LYS A 67 2.09 2.77 7.08
N MET A 68 0.82 3.02 7.40
CA MET A 68 0.36 4.25 8.04
C MET A 68 0.87 4.39 9.47
N PHE A 69 1.12 3.28 10.18
CA PHE A 69 1.73 3.30 11.51
C PHE A 69 3.08 4.02 11.52
N SER A 70 3.86 3.96 10.44
CA SER A 70 5.15 4.65 10.33
C SER A 70 5.04 6.18 10.32
N TYR A 71 3.83 6.74 10.12
CA TYR A 71 3.57 8.19 10.07
C TYR A 71 2.80 8.69 11.29
N ILE A 72 2.57 7.84 12.30
CA ILE A 72 1.74 8.17 13.46
C ILE A 72 2.29 9.38 14.24
N ASP A 73 3.62 9.50 14.36
CA ASP A 73 4.27 10.61 15.08
C ASP A 73 4.00 11.98 14.45
N ILE A 74 3.66 12.01 13.15
CA ILE A 74 3.35 13.24 12.41
C ILE A 74 1.84 13.45 12.37
N LEU A 75 1.08 12.41 12.04
CA LEU A 75 -0.36 12.50 11.82
C LEU A 75 -1.14 12.64 13.14
N PHE A 76 -0.75 11.93 14.20
CA PHE A 76 -1.50 11.94 15.45
C PHE A 76 -1.50 13.34 16.11
N PRO A 77 -0.36 14.05 16.24
CA PRO A 77 -0.40 15.44 16.71
C PRO A 77 -1.19 16.38 15.79
N ALA A 78 -1.18 16.16 14.48
CA ALA A 78 -1.98 16.94 13.54
C ALA A 78 -3.47 16.74 13.76
N LEU A 79 -3.92 15.49 13.93
CA LEU A 79 -5.31 15.14 14.24
C LEU A 79 -5.74 15.75 15.58
N LEU A 80 -4.90 15.70 16.61
CA LEU A 80 -5.21 16.33 17.90
C LEU A 80 -5.40 17.85 17.79
N ARG A 81 -4.62 18.53 16.96
CA ARG A 81 -4.84 19.96 16.67
C ARG A 81 -6.15 20.21 15.92
N THR A 82 -6.50 19.32 14.99
CA THR A 82 -7.75 19.42 14.20
C THR A 82 -9.01 19.26 15.06
N LEU A 83 -8.92 18.67 16.26
CA LEU A 83 -10.07 18.66 17.20
C LEU A 83 -10.47 20.05 17.69
N ALA A 84 -9.59 21.05 17.60
CA ALA A 84 -9.90 22.43 17.95
C ALA A 84 -10.51 23.23 16.77
N ASP A 85 -10.81 22.58 15.64
CA ASP A 85 -11.41 23.24 14.49
C ASP A 85 -12.84 23.73 14.80
N PRO A 86 -13.25 24.93 14.35
CA PRO A 86 -14.58 25.47 14.66
C PRO A 86 -15.73 24.77 13.94
N ALA A 87 -15.45 23.95 12.91
CA ALA A 87 -16.49 23.27 12.16
C ALA A 87 -16.77 21.87 12.73
N ASP A 88 -18.00 21.64 13.18
CA ASP A 88 -18.43 20.36 13.75
C ASP A 88 -18.15 19.17 12.83
N GLU A 89 -18.34 19.31 11.51
CA GLU A 89 -18.12 18.19 10.57
C GLU A 89 -16.65 17.78 10.50
N VAL A 90 -15.73 18.74 10.68
CA VAL A 90 -14.28 18.46 10.72
C VAL A 90 -13.94 17.73 12.01
N VAL A 91 -14.46 18.19 13.15
CA VAL A 91 -14.23 17.57 14.45
C VAL A 91 -14.79 16.15 14.48
N GLN A 92 -16.03 15.95 14.03
CA GLN A 92 -16.66 14.63 13.95
C GLN A 92 -15.85 13.66 13.08
N GLN A 93 -15.44 14.09 11.88
CA GLN A 93 -14.63 13.25 11.01
C GLN A 93 -13.24 12.97 11.60
N CYS A 94 -12.66 13.92 12.33
CA CYS A 94 -11.37 13.74 13.02
C CYS A 94 -11.47 12.70 14.14
N LEU A 95 -12.55 12.71 14.92
CA LEU A 95 -12.80 11.70 15.96
C LEU A 95 -12.90 10.28 15.37
N VAL A 96 -13.57 10.13 14.22
CA VAL A 96 -13.62 8.85 13.49
C VAL A 96 -12.21 8.37 13.12
N VAL A 97 -11.37 9.28 12.60
CA VAL A 97 -9.98 8.93 12.24
C VAL A 97 -9.19 8.53 13.49
N ILE A 98 -9.28 9.29 14.58
CA ILE A 98 -8.55 8.99 15.83
C ILE A 98 -8.96 7.62 16.39
N ALA A 99 -10.26 7.30 16.39
CA ALA A 99 -10.76 6.00 16.81
C ALA A 99 -10.14 4.86 15.98
N GLU A 100 -10.04 5.06 14.66
CA GLU A 100 -9.40 4.09 13.76
C GLU A 100 -7.90 3.96 14.06
N VAL A 101 -7.17 5.07 14.26
CA VAL A 101 -5.73 5.05 14.57
C VAL A 101 -5.44 4.25 15.85
N ILE A 102 -6.29 4.41 16.88
CA ILE A 102 -6.14 3.70 18.16
C ILE A 102 -6.54 2.23 18.05
N SER A 103 -7.48 1.90 17.15
CA SER A 103 -7.98 0.54 16.96
C SER A 103 -7.14 -0.30 16.00
N ALA A 104 -6.36 0.35 15.12
CA ALA A 104 -5.52 -0.33 14.16
C ALA A 104 -4.54 -1.27 14.88
N PRO A 105 -4.43 -2.55 14.47
CA PRO A 105 -3.48 -3.50 15.07
C PRO A 105 -2.07 -2.98 14.79
N ALA A 106 -1.50 -2.31 15.78
CA ALA A 106 -0.17 -1.74 15.71
C ALA A 106 0.84 -2.85 15.48
N GLY A 107 1.46 -2.85 14.29
CA GLY A 107 2.69 -3.57 14.04
C GLY A 107 2.63 -5.06 14.38
N GLU A 108 1.72 -5.82 13.78
CA GLU A 108 2.10 -7.19 13.43
C GLU A 108 3.16 -7.08 12.32
N VAL A 109 4.40 -6.79 12.75
CA VAL A 109 5.58 -7.13 11.97
C VAL A 109 5.48 -8.63 11.82
N SER A 110 4.94 -9.07 10.67
CA SER A 110 5.13 -10.43 10.20
C SER A 110 6.63 -10.60 10.02
N GLN A 111 7.34 -10.85 11.12
CA GLN A 111 8.70 -11.36 11.10
C GLN A 111 8.56 -12.66 10.34
N ASP A 112 9.03 -12.60 9.11
CA ASP A 112 9.14 -13.72 8.20
C ASP A 112 9.95 -14.83 8.90
N LEU A 113 9.23 -15.73 9.57
CA LEU A 113 9.75 -16.90 10.29
C LEU A 113 10.52 -17.84 9.35
N SER A 114 10.57 -17.56 8.04
CA SER A 114 11.39 -18.29 7.08
C SER A 114 12.90 -18.03 7.24
N LYS A 115 13.32 -16.90 7.85
CA LYS A 115 14.75 -16.64 8.13
C LYS A 115 15.30 -17.43 9.32
N THR A 116 14.49 -17.69 10.35
CA THR A 116 14.94 -18.40 11.56
C THR A 116 15.04 -19.92 11.36
N ARG A 117 14.23 -20.50 10.46
CA ARG A 117 14.27 -21.95 10.19
C ARG A 117 15.55 -22.41 9.48
N LYS A 118 16.19 -21.55 8.69
CA LYS A 118 17.45 -21.86 8.00
C LYS A 118 18.67 -21.86 8.93
N SER A 119 18.62 -21.14 10.06
CA SER A 119 19.75 -21.11 11.01
C SER A 119 19.79 -22.30 11.97
N LEU A 120 18.66 -22.95 12.25
CA LEU A 120 18.59 -24.07 13.20
C LEU A 120 18.87 -25.44 12.56
N GLN A 121 18.74 -25.58 11.24
CA GLN A 121 19.10 -26.82 10.54
C GLN A 121 20.63 -27.06 10.47
N GLY A 122 21.46 -26.06 10.79
CA GLY A 122 22.92 -26.22 10.87
C GLY A 122 23.44 -26.70 12.22
N TYR A 123 22.64 -26.65 13.29
CA TYR A 123 23.09 -26.94 14.65
C TYR A 123 22.65 -28.31 15.20
N ILE A 124 21.81 -29.05 14.48
CA ILE A 124 21.29 -30.37 14.93
C ILE A 124 22.12 -31.55 14.37
N PHE A 125 23.21 -31.28 13.64
CA PHE A 125 24.06 -32.32 13.01
C PHE A 125 25.52 -32.36 13.51
N LEU A 126 25.83 -31.75 14.66
CA LEU A 126 27.09 -31.93 15.39
C LEU A 126 26.81 -32.55 16.76
#